data_AF-A0AAD2Q1N4-F1
#
_entry.id   AF-A0AAD2Q1N4-F1
#
_cell.length_a   1.000
_cell.length_b   1.000
_cell.length_c   1.000
_cell.angle_alpha   90.00
_cell.angle_beta   90.00
_cell.angle_gamma   90.00
#
_symmetry.space_group_name_H-M   'P 1'
#
loop_
_entity.id
_entity.type
_entity.pdbx_description
1 polymer ?
#
loop_
_entity_poly.entity_id
_entity_poly.type
_entity_poly.pdbx_seq_one_letter_code
_entity_poly.pdbx_strand_id
1 'polypeptide(L)'
;MQETSNDSLPPVHRNADRWGPGSLQYSFPPSSPTPAPGLTAFPSNPTPLTPLTPPPQSALPSGSDLVGTVMLDQIANHWKLDAEDKDRLRFFVRIGSLGPGLSLPALATGLYSLAAKLGIAAAARRLQEKEQRDYHTVMRDLEIRLADTFTLTTPQKENVRSVIASHIFDAQQTSFSTLHLDVMAHLQVHQQRLDLDNILGHLSYHRQPPI
;
A
#
# COMPACT_ATOMS: atom_id res chain seq x y z
N MET A 1 60.91 27.97 -32.73
CA MET A 1 60.51 26.73 -33.43
C MET A 1 59.88 25.84 -32.37
N GLN A 2 58.59 26.05 -32.07
CA GLN A 2 57.43 25.43 -32.73
C GLN A 2 57.52 23.91 -32.74
N GLU A 3 56.83 23.26 -31.79
CA GLU A 3 55.84 22.23 -32.11
C GLU A 3 54.91 22.02 -30.90
N THR A 4 53.64 22.31 -31.13
CA THR A 4 52.51 22.20 -30.22
C THR A 4 51.83 20.87 -30.48
N SER A 5 51.90 19.91 -29.56
CA SER A 5 51.04 18.72 -29.60
C SER A 5 49.69 19.04 -28.96
N ASN A 6 48.72 19.23 -29.83
CA ASN A 6 47.29 19.26 -29.56
C ASN A 6 46.83 17.89 -29.06
N ASP A 7 46.42 17.79 -27.79
CA ASP A 7 45.67 16.64 -27.30
C ASP A 7 44.17 16.97 -27.42
N SER A 8 43.53 16.32 -28.39
CA SER A 8 42.16 16.56 -28.82
C SER A 8 41.23 15.61 -28.05
N LEU A 9 40.48 16.15 -27.09
CA LEU A 9 39.45 15.40 -26.36
C LEU A 9 38.27 15.06 -27.29
N PRO A 10 37.70 13.84 -27.22
CA PRO A 10 36.52 13.48 -28.00
C PRO A 10 35.24 14.16 -27.49
N PRO A 11 34.25 14.41 -28.37
CA PRO A 11 33.00 15.07 -28.01
C PRO A 11 32.13 14.17 -27.12
N VAL A 12 31.70 14.73 -25.99
CA VAL A 12 30.70 14.14 -25.09
C VAL A 12 29.33 14.20 -25.78
N HIS A 13 28.88 13.07 -26.33
CA HIS A 13 27.52 12.91 -26.80
C HIS A 13 26.55 12.91 -25.60
N ARG A 14 25.91 14.05 -25.34
CA ARG A 14 24.75 14.14 -24.45
C ARG A 14 23.56 13.44 -25.12
N ASN A 15 23.26 12.21 -24.69
CA ASN A 15 21.95 11.60 -24.91
C ASN A 15 20.92 12.27 -23.99
N ALA A 16 20.49 13.47 -24.36
CA ALA A 16 19.22 14.02 -23.94
C ALA A 16 18.24 13.64 -25.06
N ASP A 17 17.36 12.65 -24.82
CA ASP A 17 16.08 12.42 -25.50
C ASP A 17 15.64 10.95 -25.35
N ARG A 18 15.13 10.56 -24.18
CA ARG A 18 14.25 9.36 -24.09
C ARG A 18 13.38 9.30 -22.84
N TRP A 19 12.58 10.33 -22.64
CA TRP A 19 11.41 10.25 -21.74
C TRP A 19 10.17 10.73 -22.48
N GLY A 20 9.69 9.89 -23.41
CA GLY A 20 8.32 10.00 -23.91
C GLY A 20 7.37 9.30 -22.93
N PRO A 21 6.17 9.84 -22.67
CA PRO A 21 5.16 9.15 -21.88
C PRO A 21 4.63 7.95 -22.68
N GLY A 22 4.98 6.74 -22.23
CA GLY A 22 4.41 5.50 -22.74
C GLY A 22 2.92 5.44 -22.41
N SER A 23 2.09 5.78 -23.39
CA SER A 23 0.66 5.52 -23.40
C SER A 23 0.40 4.01 -23.40
N LEU A 24 0.07 3.44 -22.24
CA LEU A 24 -0.45 2.09 -22.14
C LEU A 24 -1.89 2.08 -22.67
N GLN A 25 -2.05 1.81 -23.97
CA GLN A 25 -3.33 1.43 -24.56
C GLN A 25 -3.68 0.02 -24.07
N TYR A 26 -4.57 -0.09 -23.09
CA TYR A 26 -5.21 -1.37 -22.75
C TYR A 26 -6.43 -1.57 -23.66
N SER A 27 -6.28 -2.51 -24.59
CA SER A 27 -7.32 -2.96 -25.52
C SER A 27 -8.30 -3.87 -24.79
N PHE A 28 -9.58 -3.48 -24.71
CA PHE A 28 -10.66 -4.35 -24.24
C PHE A 28 -11.09 -5.31 -25.37
N PRO A 29 -11.29 -6.61 -25.10
CA PRO A 29 -11.84 -7.53 -26.09
C PRO A 29 -13.34 -7.27 -26.30
N PRO A 30 -13.87 -7.37 -27.54
CA PRO A 30 -15.29 -7.20 -27.81
C PRO A 30 -16.10 -8.39 -27.27
N SER A 31 -17.16 -8.09 -26.53
CA SER A 31 -18.14 -9.07 -26.05
C SER A 31 -18.94 -9.64 -27.22
N SER A 32 -18.86 -10.95 -27.43
CA SER A 32 -19.78 -11.68 -28.33
C SER A 32 -21.13 -11.89 -27.63
N PRO A 33 -22.26 -11.70 -28.33
CA PRO A 33 -23.58 -12.01 -27.80
C PRO A 33 -23.85 -13.52 -27.85
N THR A 34 -24.05 -14.12 -26.68
CA THR A 34 -24.52 -15.51 -26.55
C THR A 34 -26.01 -15.59 -26.94
N PRO A 35 -26.41 -16.48 -27.86
CA PRO A 35 -27.82 -16.68 -28.22
C PRO A 35 -28.60 -17.40 -27.11
N ALA A 36 -29.84 -16.95 -26.88
CA ALA A 36 -30.78 -17.53 -25.93
C ALA A 36 -31.23 -18.94 -26.37
N PRO A 37 -31.27 -19.93 -25.47
CA PRO A 37 -31.88 -21.22 -25.77
C PRO A 37 -33.41 -21.10 -25.80
N GLY A 38 -33.99 -21.65 -26.87
CA GLY A 38 -35.41 -21.61 -27.19
C GLY A 38 -36.29 -22.36 -26.19
N LEU A 39 -37.49 -21.81 -25.98
CA LEU A 39 -38.57 -22.40 -25.21
C LEU A 39 -39.13 -23.63 -25.96
N THR A 40 -38.83 -24.82 -25.46
CA THR A 40 -39.53 -26.04 -25.84
C THR A 40 -40.92 -26.06 -25.21
N ALA A 41 -41.91 -26.36 -26.04
CA ALA A 41 -43.34 -26.41 -25.77
C ALA A 41 -43.72 -27.27 -24.55
N PHE A 42 -44.67 -26.77 -23.75
CA PHE A 42 -45.38 -27.54 -22.74
C PHE A 42 -46.62 -28.20 -23.37
N PRO A 43 -46.92 -29.48 -23.10
CA PRO A 43 -48.21 -30.06 -23.42
C PRO A 43 -49.29 -29.54 -22.48
N SER A 44 -50.35 -29.02 -23.09
CA SER A 44 -51.60 -28.57 -22.47
C SER A 44 -52.37 -29.73 -21.84
N ASN A 45 -52.64 -29.64 -20.54
CA ASN A 45 -53.71 -30.41 -19.90
C ASN A 45 -54.55 -29.46 -19.02
N PRO A 46 -55.86 -29.30 -19.25
CA PRO A 46 -56.70 -28.41 -18.46
C PRO A 46 -57.34 -29.16 -17.28
N THR A 47 -56.98 -28.79 -16.06
CA THR A 47 -57.72 -29.17 -14.84
C THR A 47 -58.25 -27.88 -14.19
N PRO A 48 -59.55 -27.78 -13.85
CA PRO A 48 -60.19 -26.52 -13.47
C PRO A 48 -59.71 -25.98 -12.12
N LEU A 49 -59.46 -24.68 -12.08
CA LEU A 49 -59.09 -23.89 -10.91
C LEU A 49 -60.28 -23.72 -9.96
N THR A 50 -60.18 -24.29 -8.77
CA THR A 50 -60.90 -23.85 -7.57
C THR A 50 -60.34 -22.50 -7.12
N PRO A 51 -61.17 -21.49 -6.78
CA PRO A 51 -60.66 -20.23 -6.22
C PRO A 51 -60.24 -20.46 -4.76
N LEU A 52 -58.93 -20.53 -4.51
CA LEU A 52 -58.38 -20.44 -3.16
C LEU A 52 -58.35 -18.96 -2.74
N THR A 53 -59.26 -18.64 -1.84
CA THR A 53 -59.29 -17.45 -0.99
C THR A 53 -57.89 -17.10 -0.47
N PRO A 54 -57.40 -15.85 -0.60
CA PRO A 54 -56.17 -15.46 0.08
C PRO A 54 -56.39 -15.51 1.60
N PRO A 55 -55.44 -16.06 2.39
CA PRO A 55 -55.55 -15.99 3.84
C PRO A 55 -55.51 -14.51 4.29
N PRO A 56 -56.25 -14.14 5.35
CA PRO A 56 -56.26 -12.78 5.85
C PRO A 56 -54.85 -12.38 6.28
N GLN A 57 -54.37 -11.25 5.77
CA GLN A 57 -53.20 -10.56 6.29
C GLN A 57 -53.51 -10.12 7.72
N SER A 58 -53.21 -10.98 8.69
CA SER A 58 -53.12 -10.57 10.09
C SER A 58 -51.96 -9.58 10.20
N ALA A 59 -52.29 -8.29 10.30
CA ALA A 59 -51.38 -7.28 10.81
C ALA A 59 -50.93 -7.73 12.21
N LEU A 60 -49.72 -8.24 12.32
CA LEU A 60 -49.09 -8.52 13.61
C LEU A 60 -48.74 -7.19 14.28
N PRO A 61 -48.87 -7.09 15.62
CA PRO A 61 -48.59 -5.87 16.35
C PRO A 61 -47.10 -5.54 16.29
N SER A 62 -46.80 -4.25 16.29
CA SER A 62 -45.51 -3.57 16.15
C SER A 62 -44.46 -3.87 17.24
N GLY A 63 -44.28 -5.14 17.64
CA GLY A 63 -43.35 -5.60 18.68
C GLY A 63 -42.01 -6.13 18.17
N SER A 64 -41.64 -5.91 16.90
CA SER A 64 -40.54 -6.61 16.23
C SER A 64 -39.12 -6.08 16.54
N ASP A 65 -38.95 -5.08 17.41
CA ASP A 65 -37.65 -4.42 17.59
C ASP A 65 -36.68 -5.23 18.49
N LEU A 66 -37.21 -6.03 19.43
CA LEU A 66 -36.40 -6.81 20.37
C LEU A 66 -35.74 -8.06 19.75
N VAL A 67 -36.41 -8.70 18.78
CA VAL A 67 -35.86 -9.89 18.12
C VAL A 67 -34.70 -9.50 17.18
N GLY A 68 -34.77 -8.32 16.58
CA GLY A 68 -33.71 -7.79 15.71
C GLY A 68 -32.42 -7.46 16.46
N THR A 69 -32.51 -6.92 17.68
CA THR A 69 -31.33 -6.49 18.45
C THR A 69 -30.50 -7.66 18.98
N VAL A 70 -31.14 -8.72 19.50
CA VAL A 70 -30.44 -9.92 19.97
C VAL A 70 -29.76 -10.65 18.81
N MET A 71 -30.45 -10.79 17.67
CA MET A 71 -29.88 -11.40 16.47
C MET A 71 -28.69 -10.59 15.94
N LEU A 72 -28.80 -9.26 15.94
CA LEU A 72 -27.72 -8.37 15.51
C LEU A 72 -26.49 -8.49 16.41
N ASP A 73 -26.66 -8.58 17.73
CA ASP A 73 -25.55 -8.76 18.65
C ASP A 73 -24.87 -10.12 18.47
N GLN A 74 -25.64 -11.20 18.26
CA GLN A 74 -25.07 -12.52 17.97
C GLN A 74 -24.26 -12.52 16.68
N ILE A 75 -24.79 -11.92 15.61
CA ILE A 75 -24.11 -11.79 14.32
C ILE A 75 -22.87 -10.92 14.45
N ALA A 76 -22.97 -9.79 15.14
CA ALA A 76 -21.84 -8.88 15.33
C ALA A 76 -20.72 -9.50 16.16
N ASN A 77 -21.07 -10.30 17.17
CA ASN A 77 -20.09 -11.04 17.96
C ASN A 77 -19.46 -12.18 17.16
N HIS A 78 -20.23 -12.89 16.33
CA HIS A 78 -19.72 -13.95 15.46
C HIS A 78 -18.66 -13.42 14.48
N TRP A 79 -18.93 -12.27 13.86
CA TRP A 79 -18.02 -11.64 12.90
C TRP A 79 -16.97 -10.71 13.55
N LYS A 80 -16.96 -10.59 14.88
CA LYS A 80 -16.09 -9.69 15.65
C LYS A 80 -16.10 -8.26 15.09
N LEU A 81 -17.29 -7.71 14.86
CA LEU A 81 -17.45 -6.38 14.28
C LEU A 81 -17.13 -5.28 15.29
N ASP A 82 -16.51 -4.20 14.80
CA ASP A 82 -16.24 -2.99 15.56
C ASP A 82 -17.53 -2.18 15.77
N ALA A 83 -17.51 -1.21 16.70
CA ALA A 83 -18.69 -0.41 17.03
C ALA A 83 -19.30 0.29 15.79
N GLU A 84 -18.45 0.80 14.90
CA GLU A 84 -18.89 1.45 13.66
C GLU A 84 -19.64 0.46 12.74
N ASP A 85 -19.13 -0.76 12.58
CA ASP A 85 -19.75 -1.78 11.73
C ASP A 85 -21.06 -2.31 12.37
N LYS A 86 -21.16 -2.31 13.70
CA LYS A 86 -22.43 -2.58 14.42
C LYS A 86 -23.48 -1.51 14.13
N ASP A 87 -23.09 -0.24 14.07
CA ASP A 87 -24.01 0.84 13.76
C ASP A 87 -24.50 0.79 12.30
N ARG A 88 -23.64 0.36 11.37
CA ARG A 88 -24.05 0.08 9.98
C ARG A 88 -25.09 -1.05 9.89
N LEU A 89 -24.93 -2.11 10.68
CA LEU A 89 -25.93 -3.18 10.77
C LEU A 89 -27.26 -2.67 11.36
N ARG A 90 -27.21 -1.85 12.42
CA ARG A 90 -28.41 -1.26 13.03
C ARG A 90 -29.12 -0.33 12.06
N PHE A 91 -28.37 0.44 11.29
CA PHE A 91 -28.89 1.29 10.23
C PHE A 91 -29.57 0.47 9.13
N PHE A 92 -28.97 -0.65 8.71
CA PHE A 92 -29.59 -1.56 7.75
C PHE A 92 -30.94 -2.12 8.25
N VAL A 93 -30.99 -2.56 9.51
CA VAL A 93 -32.25 -3.02 10.14
C VAL A 93 -33.28 -1.89 10.17
N ARG A 94 -32.87 -0.67 10.53
CA ARG A 94 -33.74 0.50 10.59
C ARG A 94 -34.30 0.88 9.23
N ILE A 95 -33.53 0.78 8.15
CA ILE A 95 -34.04 1.02 6.79
C ILE A 95 -34.97 -0.11 6.37
N GLY A 96 -34.59 -1.36 6.64
CA GLY A 96 -35.37 -2.52 6.27
C GLY A 96 -36.72 -2.63 6.97
N SER A 97 -36.91 -1.91 8.08
CA SER A 97 -38.17 -1.81 8.81
C SER A 97 -39.02 -0.58 8.44
N LEU A 98 -38.57 0.30 7.54
CA LEU A 98 -39.37 1.44 7.08
C LEU A 98 -40.40 1.02 6.01
N GLY A 99 -41.65 1.49 6.16
CA GLY A 99 -42.73 1.30 5.17
C GLY A 99 -43.33 -0.11 5.19
N PRO A 100 -43.71 -0.71 4.03
CA PRO A 100 -44.18 -2.10 4.00
C PRO A 100 -43.12 -3.12 4.45
N GLY A 101 -41.87 -2.67 4.63
CA GLY A 101 -40.78 -3.43 5.22
C GLY A 101 -40.27 -4.58 4.35
N LEU A 102 -39.03 -5.00 4.61
CA LEU A 102 -38.59 -6.31 4.13
C LEU A 102 -39.23 -7.40 4.97
N SER A 103 -39.56 -8.53 4.34
CA SER A 103 -39.94 -9.73 5.09
C SER A 103 -38.79 -10.14 6.02
N LEU A 104 -39.13 -10.62 7.22
CA LEU A 104 -38.15 -11.07 8.21
C LEU A 104 -37.04 -11.99 7.63
N PRO A 105 -37.34 -13.00 6.79
CA PRO A 105 -36.28 -13.82 6.19
C PRO A 105 -35.38 -13.03 5.22
N ALA A 106 -35.94 -12.13 4.41
CA ALA A 106 -35.15 -11.30 3.51
C ALA A 106 -34.23 -10.34 4.28
N LEU A 107 -34.74 -9.76 5.38
CA LEU A 107 -33.97 -8.92 6.28
C LEU A 107 -32.83 -9.70 6.96
N ALA A 108 -33.11 -10.90 7.45
CA ALA A 108 -32.13 -11.79 8.09
C ALA A 108 -31.00 -12.18 7.13
N THR A 109 -31.34 -12.60 5.91
CA THR A 109 -30.33 -12.95 4.89
C THR A 109 -29.50 -11.74 4.48
N GLY A 110 -30.13 -10.58 4.30
CA GLY A 110 -29.43 -9.32 4.01
C GLY A 110 -28.48 -8.91 5.14
N LEU A 111 -28.93 -9.00 6.39
CA LEU A 111 -28.14 -8.69 7.58
C LEU A 111 -26.92 -9.62 7.70
N TYR A 112 -27.10 -10.91 7.49
CA TYR A 112 -26.02 -11.89 7.53
C TYR A 112 -25.00 -11.65 6.40
N SER A 113 -25.45 -11.38 5.18
CA SER A 113 -24.57 -11.07 4.05
C SER A 113 -23.77 -9.78 4.29
N LEU A 114 -24.42 -8.75 4.83
CA LEU A 114 -23.76 -7.49 5.17
C LEU A 114 -22.72 -7.70 6.28
N ALA A 115 -23.08 -8.43 7.34
CA ALA A 115 -22.16 -8.74 8.43
C ALA A 115 -20.95 -9.56 7.96
N ALA A 116 -21.14 -10.51 7.04
CA ALA A 116 -20.05 -11.27 6.44
C ALA A 116 -19.08 -10.36 5.68
N LYS A 117 -19.59 -9.44 4.85
CA LYS A 117 -18.76 -8.48 4.11
C LYS A 117 -17.98 -7.56 5.05
N LEU A 118 -18.65 -7.03 6.07
CA LEU A 118 -18.01 -6.17 7.07
C LEU A 118 -16.96 -6.94 7.88
N GLY A 119 -17.24 -8.20 8.23
CA GLY A 119 -16.31 -9.06 8.95
C GLY A 119 -15.03 -9.35 8.15
N ILE A 120 -15.16 -9.66 6.85
CA ILE A 120 -14.02 -9.86 5.96
C ILE A 120 -13.21 -8.56 5.83
N ALA A 121 -13.86 -7.43 5.63
CA ALA A 121 -13.19 -6.13 5.53
C ALA A 121 -12.46 -5.75 6.83
N ALA A 122 -13.10 -5.97 7.99
CA ALA A 122 -12.50 -5.71 9.29
C ALA A 122 -11.29 -6.62 9.55
N ALA A 123 -11.36 -7.90 9.16
CA ALA A 123 -10.22 -8.81 9.25
C ALA A 123 -9.04 -8.36 8.38
N ALA A 124 -9.31 -7.90 7.16
CA ALA A 124 -8.27 -7.37 6.27
C ALA A 124 -7.60 -6.10 6.84
N ARG A 125 -8.38 -5.15 7.39
CA ARG A 125 -7.84 -3.96 8.07
C ARG A 125 -6.92 -4.33 9.23
N ARG A 126 -7.35 -5.25 10.10
CA ARG A 126 -6.55 -5.71 11.25
C ARG A 126 -5.24 -6.37 10.83
N LEU A 127 -5.25 -7.14 9.75
CA LEU A 127 -4.03 -7.74 9.21
C LEU A 127 -3.07 -6.67 8.69
N GLN A 128 -3.57 -5.71 7.91
CA GLN A 128 -2.78 -4.61 7.36
C GLN A 128 -2.18 -3.73 8.47
N GLU A 129 -2.95 -3.40 9.51
CA GLU A 129 -2.46 -2.65 10.67
C GLU A 129 -1.35 -3.41 11.41
N LYS A 130 -1.49 -4.73 11.53
CA LYS A 130 -0.47 -5.58 12.16
C LYS A 130 0.81 -5.58 11.32
N GLU A 131 0.71 -5.84 10.02
CA GLU A 131 1.87 -5.81 9.12
C GLU A 131 2.56 -4.45 9.16
N GLN A 132 1.80 -3.35 9.11
CA GLN A 132 2.35 -2.00 9.17
C GLN A 132 3.09 -1.73 10.50
N ARG A 133 2.56 -2.20 11.63
CA ARG A 133 3.25 -2.09 12.93
C ARG A 133 4.52 -2.93 12.97
N ASP A 134 4.50 -4.12 12.38
CA ASP A 134 5.67 -5.00 12.30
C ASP A 134 6.77 -4.34 11.46
N TYR A 135 6.44 -3.73 10.32
CA TYR A 135 7.39 -2.96 9.51
C TYR A 135 7.99 -1.77 10.25
N HIS A 136 7.17 -0.98 10.96
CA HIS A 136 7.70 0.14 11.75
C HIS A 136 8.63 -0.32 12.86
N THR A 137 8.32 -1.44 13.51
CA THR A 137 9.17 -2.04 14.55
C THR A 137 10.53 -2.45 13.97
N VAL A 138 10.52 -3.13 12.83
CA VAL A 138 11.76 -3.55 12.15
C VAL A 138 12.58 -2.35 11.69
N MET A 139 11.94 -1.33 11.10
CA MET A 139 12.64 -0.12 10.67
C MET A 139 13.27 0.64 11.85
N ARG A 140 12.58 0.69 12.99
CA ARG A 140 13.12 1.30 14.21
C ARG A 140 14.30 0.51 14.77
N ASP A 141 14.24 -0.83 14.75
CA ASP A 141 15.37 -1.66 15.17
C ASP A 141 16.58 -1.47 14.24
N LEU A 142 16.35 -1.38 12.93
CA LEU A 142 17.38 -1.04 11.96
C LEU A 142 17.97 0.36 12.23
N GLU A 143 17.13 1.36 12.47
CA GLU A 143 17.59 2.71 12.82
C GLU A 143 18.49 2.71 14.05
N ILE A 144 18.11 2.00 15.12
CA ILE A 144 18.91 1.88 16.34
C ILE A 144 20.26 1.21 16.03
N ARG A 145 20.25 0.08 15.32
CA ARG A 145 21.49 -0.63 14.96
C ARG A 145 22.40 0.20 14.08
N LEU A 146 21.85 0.94 13.12
CA LEU A 146 22.62 1.83 12.26
C LEU A 146 23.15 3.03 13.06
N ALA A 147 22.38 3.58 14.00
CA ALA A 147 22.83 4.66 14.87
C ALA A 147 24.05 4.23 15.71
N ASP A 148 24.05 3.00 16.25
CA ASP A 148 25.18 2.48 17.03
C ASP A 148 26.40 2.16 16.14
N THR A 149 26.17 1.61 14.94
CA THR A 149 27.23 1.16 14.02
C THR A 149 27.92 2.31 13.29
N PHE A 150 27.21 3.41 13.01
CA PHE A 150 27.73 4.57 12.28
C PHE A 150 28.24 5.70 13.19
N THR A 151 28.59 5.40 14.43
CA THR A 151 29.29 6.38 15.27
C THR A 151 30.77 6.45 14.89
N LEU A 152 31.23 7.66 14.57
CA LEU A 152 32.66 7.94 14.45
C LEU A 152 33.32 7.70 15.81
N THR A 153 34.28 6.79 15.86
CA THR A 153 35.16 6.62 17.01
C THR A 153 35.97 7.89 17.26
N THR A 154 36.42 8.12 18.49
CA THR A 154 37.27 9.27 18.83
C THR A 154 38.48 9.44 17.89
N PRO A 155 39.27 8.40 17.55
CA PRO A 155 40.37 8.54 16.60
C PRO A 155 39.90 8.93 15.19
N GLN A 156 38.81 8.35 14.69
CA GLN A 156 38.25 8.72 13.39
C GLN A 156 37.80 10.18 13.36
N LYS A 157 37.20 10.70 14.44
CA LYS A 157 36.83 12.13 14.56
C LYS A 157 38.04 13.04 14.46
N GLU A 158 39.14 12.68 15.10
CA GLU A 158 40.38 13.46 15.04
C GLU A 158 41.00 13.44 13.64
N ASN A 159 40.98 12.28 12.98
CA ASN A 159 41.40 12.15 11.58
C ASN A 159 40.56 13.03 10.64
N VAL A 160 39.23 13.00 10.76
CA VAL A 160 38.33 13.86 9.97
C VAL A 160 38.59 15.34 10.24
N ARG A 161 38.77 15.72 11.51
CA ARG A 161 39.10 17.10 11.90
C ARG A 161 40.43 17.56 11.28
N SER A 162 41.44 16.70 11.27
CA SER A 162 42.73 16.98 10.65
C SER A 162 42.61 17.24 9.15
N VAL A 163 41.84 16.41 8.44
CA VAL A 163 41.54 16.61 7.00
C VAL A 163 40.81 17.94 6.77
N ILE A 164 39.79 18.25 7.59
CA ILE A 164 39.07 19.52 7.51
C ILE A 164 40.01 20.70 7.74
N ALA A 165 40.86 20.64 8.77
CA ALA A 165 41.83 21.70 9.06
C ALA A 165 42.79 21.91 7.90
N SER A 166 43.27 20.82 7.26
CA SER A 166 44.13 20.91 6.09
C SER A 166 43.46 21.64 4.92
N HIS A 167 42.15 21.44 4.70
CA HIS A 167 41.40 22.14 3.65
C HIS A 167 41.11 23.60 4.03
N ILE A 168 40.72 23.88 5.28
CA ILE A 168 40.42 25.25 5.75
C ILE A 168 41.63 26.18 5.58
N PHE A 169 42.84 25.67 5.81
CA PHE A 169 44.07 26.47 5.72
C PHE A 169 44.76 26.38 4.35
N ASP A 170 44.14 25.75 3.34
CA ASP A 170 44.68 25.71 1.99
C ASP A 170 44.48 27.07 1.29
N ALA A 171 45.59 27.69 0.88
CA ALA A 171 45.57 28.97 0.18
C ALA A 171 44.88 28.91 -1.19
N GLN A 172 44.73 27.72 -1.79
CA GLN A 172 44.05 27.53 -3.07
C GLN A 172 42.52 27.46 -2.93
N GLN A 173 41.99 27.31 -1.70
CA GLN A 173 40.55 27.15 -1.50
C GLN A 173 39.85 28.51 -1.47
N THR A 174 39.21 28.88 -2.58
CA THR A 174 38.56 30.19 -2.72
C THR A 174 37.08 30.21 -2.29
N SER A 175 36.48 29.04 -2.04
CA SER A 175 35.05 28.92 -1.69
C SER A 175 34.82 27.99 -0.51
N PHE A 176 34.30 28.55 0.59
CA PHE A 176 33.93 27.78 1.77
C PHE A 176 32.66 26.93 1.56
N SER A 177 31.79 27.32 0.61
CA SER A 177 30.54 26.59 0.37
C SER A 177 30.76 25.19 -0.21
N THR A 178 31.85 24.99 -0.96
CA THR A 178 32.22 23.71 -1.57
C THR A 178 33.18 22.89 -0.72
N LEU A 179 33.70 23.44 0.38
CA LEU A 179 34.68 22.78 1.25
C LEU A 179 34.22 21.39 1.70
N HIS A 180 32.94 21.25 2.04
CA HIS A 180 32.39 19.96 2.47
C HIS A 180 32.43 18.88 1.37
N LEU A 181 32.31 19.27 0.08
CA LEU A 181 32.41 18.34 -1.04
C LEU A 181 33.86 17.88 -1.21
N ASP A 182 34.82 18.81 -1.13
CA ASP A 182 36.25 18.51 -1.25
C ASP A 182 36.72 17.61 -0.10
N VAL A 183 36.33 17.94 1.13
CA VAL A 183 36.60 17.11 2.31
C VAL A 183 35.97 15.73 2.13
N MET A 184 34.72 15.64 1.68
CA MET A 184 34.09 14.34 1.48
C MET A 184 34.78 13.50 0.40
N ALA A 185 35.17 14.12 -0.72
CA ALA A 185 35.93 13.44 -1.77
C ALA A 185 37.28 12.93 -1.24
N HIS A 186 38.00 13.74 -0.45
CA HIS A 186 39.25 13.32 0.17
C HIS A 186 39.05 12.16 1.16
N LEU A 187 38.00 12.22 2.01
CA LEU A 187 37.67 11.15 2.96
C LEU A 187 37.31 9.85 2.24
N GLN A 188 36.63 9.91 1.10
CA GLN A 188 36.31 8.73 0.28
C GLN A 188 37.56 8.10 -0.34
N VAL A 189 38.46 8.91 -0.92
CA VAL A 189 39.71 8.39 -1.52
C VAL A 189 40.60 7.75 -0.46
N HIS A 190 40.63 8.31 0.76
CA HIS A 190 41.50 7.85 1.83
C HIS A 190 40.77 7.04 2.92
N GLN A 191 39.59 6.51 2.64
CA GLN A 191 38.75 5.85 3.66
C GLN A 191 39.45 4.71 4.41
N GLN A 192 40.20 3.86 3.70
CA GLN A 192 40.91 2.70 4.27
C GLN A 192 42.06 3.14 5.19
N ARG A 193 42.71 4.26 4.84
CA ARG A 193 43.81 4.82 5.64
C ARG A 193 43.29 5.48 6.92
N LEU A 194 42.08 6.01 6.88
CA LEU A 194 41.46 6.73 8.00
C LEU A 194 40.57 5.81 8.86
N ASP A 195 40.57 4.50 8.59
CA ASP A 195 39.70 3.49 9.18
C ASP A 195 38.20 3.82 9.06
N LEU A 196 37.77 4.55 8.03
CA LEU A 196 36.38 4.98 7.85
C LEU A 196 35.50 3.95 7.12
N ASP A 197 35.97 2.71 6.99
CA ASP A 197 35.27 1.64 6.27
C ASP A 197 33.90 1.31 6.89
N ASN A 198 33.73 1.51 8.20
CA ASN A 198 32.44 1.30 8.88
C ASN A 198 31.39 2.36 8.50
N ILE A 199 31.79 3.52 7.97
CA ILE A 199 30.90 4.66 7.71
C ILE A 199 30.69 4.91 6.23
N LEU A 200 31.77 4.84 5.44
CA LEU A 200 31.69 5.08 3.99
C LEU A 200 31.41 3.79 3.21
N GLY A 201 31.53 2.63 3.87
CA GLY A 201 31.41 1.31 3.24
C GLY A 201 32.57 1.05 2.29
N HIS A 202 32.75 -0.20 1.88
CA HIS A 202 33.68 -0.48 0.78
C HIS A 202 33.04 -0.03 -0.54
N LEU A 203 33.71 0.89 -1.27
CA LEU A 203 33.34 1.28 -2.63
C LEU A 203 33.60 0.15 -3.66
N SER A 204 33.36 -1.11 -3.27
CA SER A 204 33.55 -2.30 -4.11
C SER A 204 32.50 -2.46 -5.20
N TYR A 205 31.66 -1.45 -5.47
CA TYR A 205 31.01 -1.34 -6.77
C TYR A 205 32.04 -0.92 -7.83
N HIS A 206 33.10 -1.71 -7.96
CA HIS A 206 33.85 -1.79 -9.18
C HIS A 206 32.85 -2.26 -10.23
N ARG A 207 32.36 -1.33 -11.03
CA ARG A 207 31.70 -1.59 -12.29
C ARG A 207 32.63 -2.54 -13.05
N GLN A 208 32.32 -3.84 -13.06
CA GLN A 208 33.04 -4.76 -13.92
C GLN A 208 32.83 -4.24 -15.35
N PRO A 209 33.89 -3.98 -16.12
CA PRO A 209 33.71 -3.71 -17.53
C PRO A 209 33.01 -4.92 -18.15
N PRO A 210 31.97 -4.72 -18.98
CA PRO A 210 31.36 -5.83 -19.71
C PRO A 210 32.45 -6.52 -20.53
N ILE A 211 32.50 -7.85 -20.42
CA ILE A 211 33.36 -8.75 -21.21
C ILE A 211 32.92 -8.65 -22.67
#